data_AF-C3XXM4-F1
#
_entry.id   AF-C3XXM4-F1
#
_cell.length_a   1.000
_cell.length_b   1.000
_cell.length_c   1.000
_cell.angle_alpha   90.00
_cell.angle_beta   90.00
_cell.angle_gamma   90.00
#
_symmetry.space_group_name_H-M   'P 1'
#
loop_
_entity.id
_entity.type
_entity.pdbx_description
1 polymer ?
#
loop_
_entity_poly.entity_id
_entity_poly.type
_entity_poly.pdbx_seq_one_letter_code
_entity_poly.pdbx_strand_id
1 'polypeptide(L)'
;MLKSKTFVKKTRKGGVLKVVREHYLRDDIWCGSAACGGCPQERPVLEAEPEIDSTLCGFPHYLIPDTNVVLHQMDVLADSAIRNVIILQTVQQEVRHRSGTTYQRLRDQSNNPDKHFYVFTNEHHRETYTEREQGESSNDYNDRVIRVATRWYNKHLQENRKDGDTPKVKVVLLTNDGENREKAQKEGLLAYTVHQYVKALKGNPELVDRLAQVDMGESTDSDIKNEATGRVLFPEHLPLSQLQTGIKSGRYLQGSFMASRENYLEANVLVHGDDSRSIFIQGHAHLNRAVNEDVVAIEMLPEDQWKCPSSMVLQDKDGDEEVRVEKLVLSCSCQFILVNRAISKTRRVVGVIKRNWRPYCGALQPSGIKEATRHLFMPAERKIPKIRIETRQAESLQGQRIVVSIDGWPRGSRYPKGHFVRKLGEVGDKDTENEVLLLEHDVPHQPFSQAVLNCLPSTPWGITKEDLACREDLRDIPICSVDPPGCTDIDDALHYVEKPNGNIEVGVHIADVTHFIRPNTALDQEAANRGNTVYLCDKRIDMVPELLSSNICSLRGKEERFAFSCIWEMTKDADIVSTRFCKSVICSKAALTYAEAQMMIDDKNRNDPVTVGLRGLNALAKILK
;
A
#
# COMPACT_ATOMS: atom_id res chain seq x y z
N MET A 1 -9.46 -38.21 1.68
CA MET A 1 -8.88 -39.00 0.55
C MET A 1 -7.49 -38.44 0.23
N LEU A 2 -6.51 -39.28 -0.11
CA LEU A 2 -5.15 -38.85 -0.42
C LEU A 2 -4.88 -38.95 -1.92
N LYS A 3 -4.31 -37.89 -2.51
CA LYS A 3 -3.84 -37.82 -3.90
C LYS A 3 -2.38 -37.39 -3.94
N SER A 4 -1.65 -37.73 -4.99
CA SER A 4 -0.27 -37.28 -5.21
C SER A 4 -0.21 -36.25 -6.33
N LYS A 5 0.18 -35.01 -6.02
CA LYS A 5 0.38 -33.93 -7.00
C LYS A 5 1.85 -33.91 -7.41
N THR A 6 2.12 -34.18 -8.70
CA THR A 6 3.48 -34.15 -9.25
C THR A 6 3.67 -32.95 -10.17
N PHE A 7 4.73 -32.18 -9.97
CA PHE A 7 5.08 -31.07 -10.85
C PHE A 7 6.59 -30.92 -11.00
N VAL A 8 7.01 -30.24 -12.05
CA VAL A 8 8.43 -30.03 -12.37
C VAL A 8 8.82 -28.60 -12.00
N LYS A 9 9.93 -28.43 -11.29
CA LYS A 9 10.45 -27.13 -10.87
C LYS A 9 11.89 -26.96 -11.37
N LYS A 10 12.17 -25.83 -12.01
CA LYS A 10 13.54 -25.43 -12.35
C LYS A 10 14.21 -24.81 -11.12
N THR A 11 15.39 -25.30 -10.78
CA THR A 11 16.22 -24.77 -9.68
C THR A 11 16.92 -23.48 -10.11
N ARG A 12 17.39 -22.69 -9.13
CA ARG A 12 18.17 -21.47 -9.40
C ARG A 12 19.44 -21.74 -10.22
N LYS A 13 20.01 -22.94 -10.10
CA LYS A 13 21.17 -23.42 -10.87
C LYS A 13 20.82 -23.99 -12.25
N GLY A 14 19.55 -23.92 -12.66
CA GLY A 14 19.09 -24.38 -13.98
C GLY A 14 18.74 -25.88 -14.08
N GLY A 15 19.06 -26.68 -13.06
CA GLY A 15 18.64 -28.09 -12.99
C GLY A 15 17.13 -28.25 -12.84
N VAL A 16 16.58 -29.33 -13.37
CA VAL A 16 15.14 -29.63 -13.37
C VAL A 16 14.86 -30.70 -12.31
N LEU A 17 13.98 -30.40 -11.34
CA LEU A 17 13.58 -31.31 -10.27
C LEU A 17 12.11 -31.69 -10.42
N LYS A 18 11.81 -32.99 -10.33
CA LYS A 18 10.44 -33.48 -10.16
C LYS A 18 10.10 -33.45 -8.68
N VAL A 19 9.06 -32.71 -8.32
CA VAL A 19 8.55 -32.60 -6.95
C VAL A 19 7.24 -33.38 -6.88
N VAL A 20 7.16 -34.30 -5.92
CA VAL A 20 5.96 -35.05 -5.58
C VAL A 20 5.48 -34.54 -4.22
N ARG A 21 4.21 -34.13 -4.15
CA ARG A 21 3.58 -33.71 -2.89
C ARG A 21 2.31 -34.51 -2.66
N GLU A 22 2.10 -34.87 -1.41
CA GLU A 22 0.82 -35.36 -0.94
C GLU A 22 -0.21 -34.23 -0.95
N HIS A 23 -1.43 -34.57 -1.38
CA HIS A 23 -2.55 -33.64 -1.50
C HIS A 23 -3.77 -34.27 -0.83
N TYR A 24 -4.15 -33.73 0.31
CA TYR A 24 -5.25 -34.23 1.12
C TYR A 24 -6.56 -33.59 0.68
N LEU A 25 -7.53 -34.45 0.37
CA LEU A 25 -8.91 -34.09 0.06
C LEU A 25 -9.80 -34.33 1.27
N ARG A 26 -10.50 -33.28 1.66
CA ARG A 26 -11.31 -33.10 2.86
C ARG A 26 -12.77 -32.90 2.50
N ASP A 27 -13.65 -33.30 3.40
CA ASP A 27 -15.11 -33.12 3.35
C ASP A 27 -15.63 -32.19 4.46
N ASP A 28 -14.75 -31.71 5.34
CA ASP A 28 -15.02 -30.77 6.41
C ASP A 28 -14.65 -29.32 6.04
N ILE A 29 -14.68 -28.98 4.76
CA ILE A 29 -14.52 -27.61 4.26
C ILE A 29 -15.92 -27.07 3.95
N TRP A 30 -16.37 -26.12 4.76
CA TRP A 30 -17.72 -25.58 4.69
C TRP A 30 -17.86 -24.47 3.64
N CYS A 31 -19.08 -24.14 3.25
CA CYS A 31 -19.35 -23.18 2.18
C CYS A 31 -19.29 -21.70 2.62
N GLY A 32 -19.27 -21.42 3.93
CA GLY A 32 -19.20 -20.07 4.51
C GLY A 32 -20.54 -19.32 4.53
N SER A 33 -21.61 -19.92 4.01
CA SER A 33 -22.92 -19.27 3.81
C SER A 33 -23.89 -19.49 4.95
N ALA A 34 -24.49 -18.42 5.47
CA ALA A 34 -25.56 -18.48 6.46
C ALA A 34 -26.87 -19.07 5.91
N ALA A 35 -27.06 -19.06 4.58
CA ALA A 35 -28.19 -19.66 3.89
C ALA A 35 -28.12 -21.20 3.82
N CYS A 36 -26.94 -21.78 4.07
CA CYS A 36 -26.77 -23.23 4.07
C CYS A 36 -27.18 -23.82 5.44
N GLY A 37 -28.12 -24.77 5.42
CA GLY A 37 -28.51 -25.58 6.58
C GLY A 37 -27.73 -26.90 6.73
N GLY A 38 -27.02 -27.34 5.68
CA GLY A 38 -26.32 -28.63 5.66
C GLY A 38 -24.88 -28.61 6.18
N CYS A 39 -24.23 -27.44 6.20
CA CYS A 39 -22.86 -27.30 6.71
C CYS A 39 -22.87 -26.92 8.21
N PRO A 40 -22.12 -27.62 9.08
CA PRO A 40 -22.06 -27.33 10.52
C PRO A 40 -21.10 -26.17 10.83
N GLN A 41 -21.42 -24.97 10.34
CA GLN A 41 -20.57 -23.77 10.48
C GLN A 41 -20.97 -22.96 11.72
N GLU A 42 -20.01 -22.71 12.63
CA GLU A 42 -20.27 -21.90 13.84
C GLU A 42 -20.40 -20.41 13.56
N ARG A 43 -19.67 -19.89 12.57
CA ARG A 43 -19.63 -18.46 12.20
C ARG A 43 -19.65 -18.32 10.67
N PRO A 44 -20.83 -18.26 10.03
CA PRO A 44 -20.91 -18.00 8.60
C PRO A 44 -20.42 -16.58 8.30
N VAL A 45 -19.64 -16.44 7.23
CA VAL A 45 -19.09 -15.15 6.78
C VAL A 45 -20.01 -14.50 5.75
N LEU A 46 -20.59 -15.29 4.86
CA LEU A 46 -21.52 -14.81 3.83
C LEU A 46 -22.94 -14.72 4.40
N GLU A 47 -23.63 -13.64 4.06
CA GLU A 47 -24.98 -13.34 4.52
C GLU A 47 -26.01 -14.32 3.95
N ALA A 48 -27.13 -14.53 4.67
CA ALA A 48 -28.20 -15.40 4.21
C ALA A 48 -28.94 -14.79 3.00
N GLU A 49 -29.06 -13.47 2.96
CA GLU A 49 -29.74 -12.70 1.92
C GLU A 49 -28.81 -11.60 1.39
N PRO A 50 -27.92 -11.92 0.43
CA PRO A 50 -27.04 -10.92 -0.15
C PRO A 50 -27.85 -9.91 -0.98
N GLU A 51 -27.93 -8.66 -0.53
CA GLU A 51 -28.59 -7.56 -1.23
C GLU A 51 -27.59 -6.83 -2.14
N ILE A 52 -27.61 -7.16 -3.43
CA ILE A 52 -26.92 -6.37 -4.46
C ILE A 52 -27.93 -6.02 -5.55
N ASP A 53 -28.40 -4.78 -5.54
CA ASP A 53 -29.41 -4.30 -6.49
C ASP A 53 -28.82 -4.23 -7.91
N SER A 54 -29.21 -5.19 -8.75
CA SER A 54 -28.79 -5.28 -10.15
C SER A 54 -29.99 -5.45 -11.06
N THR A 55 -29.94 -4.79 -12.23
CA THR A 55 -30.88 -5.03 -13.34
C THR A 55 -30.64 -6.36 -14.05
N LEU A 56 -29.40 -6.86 -14.05
CA LEU A 56 -29.06 -8.17 -14.63
C LEU A 56 -29.42 -9.31 -13.67
N CYS A 57 -29.18 -9.11 -12.37
CA CYS A 57 -29.41 -10.10 -11.33
C CYS A 57 -30.40 -9.57 -10.29
N GLY A 58 -31.71 -9.63 -10.59
CA GLY A 58 -32.78 -9.24 -9.66
C GLY A 58 -33.07 -10.26 -8.56
N PHE A 59 -32.08 -11.06 -8.17
CA PHE A 59 -32.19 -12.10 -7.14
C PHE A 59 -30.95 -12.06 -6.24
N PRO A 60 -31.04 -12.45 -4.96
CA PRO A 60 -29.88 -12.52 -4.08
C PRO A 60 -28.84 -13.49 -4.64
N HIS A 61 -27.58 -13.04 -4.69
CA HIS A 61 -26.50 -13.83 -5.26
C HIS A 61 -25.14 -13.56 -4.62
N TYR A 62 -24.29 -14.57 -4.66
CA TYR A 62 -22.86 -14.46 -4.35
C TYR A 62 -22.04 -14.29 -5.61
N LEU A 63 -20.90 -13.61 -5.48
CA LEU A 63 -19.97 -13.37 -6.58
C LEU A 63 -18.74 -14.27 -6.45
N ILE A 64 -18.38 -14.97 -7.52
CA ILE A 64 -17.08 -15.65 -7.65
C ILE A 64 -16.29 -14.94 -8.75
N PRO A 65 -15.26 -14.16 -8.42
CA PRO A 65 -14.40 -13.54 -9.41
C PRO A 65 -13.32 -14.51 -9.89
N ASP A 66 -13.01 -14.44 -11.18
CA ASP A 66 -11.84 -15.06 -11.78
C ASP A 66 -10.53 -14.32 -11.39
N THR A 67 -9.37 -14.96 -11.58
CA THR A 67 -8.04 -14.41 -11.32
C THR A 67 -7.83 -13.07 -12.01
N ASN A 68 -8.18 -12.94 -13.30
CA ASN A 68 -7.96 -11.69 -14.03
C ASN A 68 -8.85 -10.55 -13.51
N VAL A 69 -10.04 -10.88 -13.01
CA VAL A 69 -10.93 -9.90 -12.36
C VAL A 69 -10.30 -9.39 -11.08
N VAL A 70 -9.78 -10.27 -10.23
CA VAL A 70 -9.12 -9.87 -8.98
C VAL A 70 -7.85 -9.04 -9.25
N LEU A 71 -7.07 -9.40 -10.27
CA LEU A 71 -5.83 -8.69 -10.60
C LEU A 71 -6.04 -7.28 -11.14
N HIS A 72 -7.06 -7.11 -11.98
CA HIS A 72 -7.25 -5.85 -12.72
C HIS A 72 -8.37 -4.98 -12.18
N GLN A 73 -9.33 -5.54 -11.45
CA GLN A 73 -10.53 -4.84 -10.99
C GLN A 73 -10.65 -4.85 -9.46
N MET A 74 -9.51 -4.88 -8.75
CA MET A 74 -9.48 -4.86 -7.29
C MET A 74 -10.15 -3.61 -6.71
N ASP A 75 -10.02 -2.46 -7.38
CA ASP A 75 -10.63 -1.19 -6.95
C ASP A 75 -12.17 -1.24 -7.01
N VAL A 76 -12.74 -1.99 -7.95
CA VAL A 76 -14.18 -2.27 -8.03
C VAL A 76 -14.61 -3.24 -6.93
N LEU A 77 -13.85 -4.32 -6.70
CA LEU A 77 -14.14 -5.30 -5.65
C LEU A 77 -14.03 -4.69 -4.25
N ALA A 78 -13.14 -3.72 -4.05
CA ALA A 78 -12.96 -3.01 -2.78
C ALA A 78 -14.13 -2.07 -2.47
N ASP A 79 -14.90 -1.61 -3.46
CA ASP A 79 -16.00 -0.67 -3.23
C ASP A 79 -17.11 -1.23 -2.34
N SER A 80 -17.69 -0.38 -1.48
CA SER A 80 -18.73 -0.73 -0.52
C SER A 80 -20.02 -1.32 -1.12
N ALA A 81 -20.29 -1.07 -2.40
CA ALA A 81 -21.43 -1.64 -3.11
C ALA A 81 -21.26 -3.13 -3.40
N ILE A 82 -20.03 -3.64 -3.44
CA ILE A 82 -19.74 -5.06 -3.69
C ILE A 82 -19.53 -5.76 -2.34
N ARG A 83 -20.41 -6.72 -2.01
CA ARG A 83 -20.34 -7.55 -0.80
C ARG A 83 -20.56 -9.02 -1.16
N ASN A 84 -20.37 -9.91 -0.19
CA ASN A 84 -20.66 -11.35 -0.33
C ASN A 84 -19.92 -12.02 -1.50
N VAL A 85 -18.59 -11.89 -1.49
CA VAL A 85 -17.71 -12.41 -2.53
C VAL A 85 -17.02 -13.68 -2.04
N ILE A 86 -17.08 -14.74 -2.84
CA ILE A 86 -16.41 -16.01 -2.61
C ILE A 86 -15.10 -16.01 -3.41
N ILE A 87 -13.98 -16.00 -2.69
CA ILE A 87 -12.65 -16.09 -3.27
C ILE A 87 -12.18 -17.53 -3.22
N LEU A 88 -11.91 -18.12 -4.37
CA LEU A 88 -11.37 -19.49 -4.43
C LEU A 88 -9.88 -19.48 -4.04
N GLN A 89 -9.44 -20.53 -3.33
CA GLN A 89 -8.04 -20.71 -2.96
C GLN A 89 -7.11 -20.71 -4.19
N THR A 90 -7.54 -21.30 -5.32
CA THR A 90 -6.77 -21.26 -6.58
C THR A 90 -6.54 -19.84 -7.09
N VAL A 91 -7.60 -19.03 -7.11
CA VAL A 91 -7.55 -17.61 -7.50
C VAL A 91 -6.62 -16.86 -6.54
N GLN A 92 -6.80 -17.05 -5.24
CA GLN A 92 -5.98 -16.40 -4.22
C GLN A 92 -4.48 -16.73 -4.35
N GLN A 93 -4.13 -18.00 -4.60
CA GLN A 93 -2.74 -18.43 -4.79
C GLN A 93 -2.13 -17.87 -6.08
N GLU A 94 -2.90 -17.82 -7.17
CA GLU A 94 -2.43 -17.26 -8.43
C GLU A 94 -2.19 -15.76 -8.31
N VAL A 95 -3.12 -15.02 -7.68
CA VAL A 95 -2.95 -13.60 -7.36
C VAL A 95 -1.70 -13.39 -6.52
N ARG A 96 -1.46 -14.20 -5.48
CA ARG A 96 -0.25 -14.14 -4.66
C ARG A 96 1.04 -14.29 -5.46
N HIS A 97 1.05 -15.17 -6.46
CA HIS A 97 2.23 -15.38 -7.30
C HIS A 97 2.42 -14.28 -8.35
N ARG A 98 1.33 -13.70 -8.88
CA ARG A 98 1.38 -12.63 -9.91
C ARG A 98 1.59 -11.24 -9.32
N SER A 99 0.94 -10.93 -8.19
CA SER A 99 0.99 -9.63 -7.52
C SER A 99 0.82 -9.75 -6.01
N GLY A 100 1.93 -9.62 -5.28
CA GLY A 100 1.91 -9.65 -3.81
C GLY A 100 1.10 -8.50 -3.19
N THR A 101 1.12 -7.32 -3.82
CA THR A 101 0.35 -6.14 -3.36
C THR A 101 -1.15 -6.36 -3.50
N THR A 102 -1.60 -6.86 -4.65
CA THR A 102 -3.01 -7.20 -4.88
C THR A 102 -3.48 -8.31 -3.93
N TYR A 103 -2.64 -9.30 -3.65
CA TYR A 103 -2.94 -10.34 -2.67
C TYR A 103 -3.11 -9.77 -1.25
N GLN A 104 -2.26 -8.83 -0.84
CA GLN A 104 -2.40 -8.18 0.46
C GLN A 104 -3.71 -7.38 0.53
N ARG A 105 -4.03 -6.58 -0.49
CA ARG A 105 -5.31 -5.87 -0.60
C ARG A 105 -6.51 -6.83 -0.50
N LEU A 106 -6.46 -7.96 -1.21
CA LEU A 106 -7.51 -8.99 -1.14
C LEU A 106 -7.67 -9.57 0.27
N ARG A 107 -6.54 -9.79 0.96
CA ARG A 107 -6.53 -10.28 2.34
C ARG A 107 -7.11 -9.25 3.30
N ASP A 108 -6.79 -7.98 3.11
CA ASP A 108 -7.35 -6.89 3.92
C ASP A 108 -8.87 -6.79 3.73
N GLN A 109 -9.37 -6.94 2.49
CA GLN A 109 -10.82 -7.03 2.23
C GLN A 109 -11.45 -8.28 2.86
N SER A 110 -10.73 -9.40 2.91
CA SER A 110 -11.20 -10.64 3.56
C SER A 110 -11.25 -10.53 5.08
N ASN A 111 -10.40 -9.68 5.67
CA ASN A 111 -10.40 -9.41 7.11
C ASN A 111 -11.44 -8.34 7.50
N ASN A 112 -12.01 -7.62 6.53
CA ASN A 112 -13.05 -6.63 6.78
C ASN A 112 -14.42 -7.32 6.96
N PRO A 113 -15.03 -7.24 8.16
CA PRO A 113 -16.30 -7.92 8.44
C PRO A 113 -17.45 -7.41 7.55
N ASP A 114 -17.46 -6.12 7.20
CA ASP A 114 -18.56 -5.49 6.45
C ASP A 114 -18.62 -5.94 4.97
N LYS A 115 -17.52 -6.50 4.47
CA LYS A 115 -17.39 -6.91 3.06
C LYS A 115 -17.90 -8.32 2.82
N HIS A 116 -17.92 -9.18 3.84
CA HIS A 116 -18.31 -10.58 3.73
C HIS A 116 -17.53 -11.34 2.64
N PHE A 117 -16.20 -11.19 2.61
CA PHE A 117 -15.33 -11.91 1.68
C PHE A 117 -14.93 -13.25 2.29
N TYR A 118 -15.30 -14.35 1.63
CA TYR A 118 -15.03 -15.70 2.13
C TYR A 118 -14.04 -16.44 1.24
N VAL A 119 -12.98 -16.99 1.84
CA VAL A 119 -11.98 -17.79 1.11
C VAL A 119 -12.37 -19.26 1.15
N PHE A 120 -12.79 -19.82 0.01
CA PHE A 120 -13.15 -21.23 -0.09
C PHE A 120 -11.97 -22.08 -0.57
N THR A 121 -11.64 -23.12 0.20
CA THR A 121 -10.48 -24.00 -0.04
C THR A 121 -10.81 -25.09 -1.05
N ASN A 122 -11.00 -24.70 -2.30
CA ASN A 122 -11.46 -25.58 -3.38
C ASN A 122 -10.47 -26.69 -3.77
N GLU A 123 -9.14 -26.47 -3.68
CA GLU A 123 -8.18 -27.52 -4.01
C GLU A 123 -8.22 -28.68 -3.00
N HIS A 124 -8.49 -28.40 -1.72
CA HIS A 124 -8.52 -29.46 -0.69
C HIS A 124 -9.91 -30.03 -0.48
N HIS A 125 -10.94 -29.55 -1.16
CA HIS A 125 -12.29 -30.04 -0.99
C HIS A 125 -12.60 -31.19 -1.97
N ARG A 126 -13.14 -32.30 -1.44
CA ARG A 126 -13.30 -33.58 -2.15
C ARG A 126 -14.07 -33.46 -3.47
N GLU A 127 -15.12 -32.65 -3.51
CA GLU A 127 -16.05 -32.59 -4.66
C GLU A 127 -15.68 -31.51 -5.67
N THR A 128 -14.88 -30.52 -5.26
CA THR A 128 -14.45 -29.42 -6.14
C THR A 128 -13.04 -29.60 -6.68
N TYR A 129 -12.27 -30.52 -6.12
CA TYR A 129 -10.93 -30.84 -6.61
C TYR A 129 -11.00 -31.48 -8.00
N THR A 130 -10.23 -30.94 -8.93
CA THR A 130 -10.05 -31.50 -10.28
C THR A 130 -8.59 -31.80 -10.54
N GLU A 131 -8.32 -32.89 -11.28
CA GLU A 131 -6.98 -33.22 -11.76
C GLU A 131 -6.74 -32.51 -13.10
N ARG A 132 -5.47 -32.20 -13.37
CA ARG A 132 -5.07 -31.55 -14.63
C ARG A 132 -5.13 -32.55 -15.78
N GLU A 133 -5.76 -32.14 -16.88
CA GLU A 133 -5.89 -32.98 -18.07
C GLU A 133 -4.63 -32.92 -18.94
N GLN A 134 -4.38 -33.99 -19.72
CA GLN A 134 -3.19 -34.07 -20.57
C GLN A 134 -3.32 -33.08 -21.74
N GLY A 135 -2.33 -32.19 -21.88
CA GLY A 135 -2.32 -31.15 -22.92
C GLY A 135 -3.05 -29.85 -22.53
N GLU A 136 -3.69 -29.81 -21.36
CA GLU A 136 -4.38 -28.63 -20.84
C GLU A 136 -3.39 -27.54 -20.40
N SER A 137 -3.60 -26.30 -20.84
CA SER A 137 -2.80 -25.17 -20.39
C SER A 137 -3.05 -24.88 -18.90
N SER A 138 -2.14 -24.13 -18.25
CA SER A 138 -2.37 -23.78 -16.84
C SER A 138 -3.54 -22.81 -16.67
N ASN A 139 -3.84 -21.99 -17.70
CA ASN A 139 -4.97 -21.07 -17.69
C ASN A 139 -6.29 -21.85 -17.78
N ASP A 140 -6.41 -22.75 -18.78
CA ASP A 140 -7.59 -23.58 -18.98
C ASP A 140 -7.92 -24.43 -17.74
N TYR A 141 -6.89 -24.97 -17.09
CA TYR A 141 -7.04 -25.71 -15.84
C TYR A 141 -7.64 -24.83 -14.73
N ASN A 142 -7.12 -23.61 -14.54
CA ASN A 142 -7.62 -22.70 -13.52
C ASN A 142 -9.07 -22.29 -13.81
N ASP A 143 -9.39 -21.95 -15.07
CA ASP A 143 -10.75 -21.61 -15.51
C ASP A 143 -11.73 -22.76 -15.25
N ARG A 144 -11.33 -24.00 -15.57
CA ARG A 144 -12.14 -25.19 -15.32
C ARG A 144 -12.36 -25.41 -13.83
N VAL A 145 -11.33 -25.27 -13.00
CA VAL A 145 -11.45 -25.37 -11.54
C VAL A 145 -12.46 -24.36 -10.99
N ILE A 146 -12.41 -23.11 -11.46
CA ILE A 146 -13.35 -22.05 -11.05
C ILE A 146 -14.79 -22.44 -11.45
N ARG A 147 -15.00 -22.91 -12.69
CA ARG A 147 -16.31 -23.37 -13.15
C ARG A 147 -16.85 -24.55 -12.34
N VAL A 148 -16.00 -25.51 -11.98
CA VAL A 148 -16.39 -26.65 -11.13
C VAL A 148 -16.83 -26.17 -9.74
N ALA A 149 -16.08 -25.25 -9.13
CA ALA A 149 -16.45 -24.69 -7.83
C ALA A 149 -17.77 -23.90 -7.89
N THR A 150 -17.97 -23.08 -8.93
CA THR A 150 -19.24 -22.35 -9.16
C THR A 150 -20.42 -23.30 -9.34
N ARG A 151 -20.25 -24.39 -10.09
CA ARG A 151 -21.28 -25.43 -10.25
C ARG A 151 -21.61 -26.09 -8.92
N TRP A 152 -20.58 -26.44 -8.15
CA TRP A 152 -20.73 -27.05 -6.84
C TRP A 152 -21.51 -26.15 -5.89
N TYR A 153 -21.16 -24.86 -5.79
CA TYR A 153 -21.89 -23.90 -4.95
C TYR A 153 -23.36 -23.77 -5.36
N ASN A 154 -23.65 -23.66 -6.66
CA ASN A 154 -25.02 -23.60 -7.15
C ASN A 154 -25.84 -24.85 -6.80
N LYS A 155 -25.24 -26.05 -6.88
CA LYS A 155 -25.88 -27.30 -6.48
C LYS A 155 -26.06 -27.39 -4.96
N HIS A 156 -24.99 -27.14 -4.20
CA HIS A 156 -24.94 -27.25 -2.75
C HIS A 156 -25.95 -26.34 -2.05
N LEU A 157 -26.07 -25.07 -2.50
CA LEU A 157 -27.04 -24.10 -1.96
C LEU A 157 -28.48 -24.39 -2.39
N GLN A 158 -28.69 -25.16 -3.45
CA GLN A 158 -30.03 -25.61 -3.84
C GLN A 158 -30.51 -26.80 -3.00
N GLU A 159 -29.61 -27.72 -2.66
CA GLU A 159 -29.90 -28.95 -1.93
C GLU A 159 -29.98 -28.73 -0.41
N ASN A 160 -29.14 -27.85 0.15
CA ASN A 160 -28.98 -27.68 1.60
C ASN A 160 -29.65 -26.41 2.14
N ARG A 161 -30.86 -26.10 1.66
CA ARG A 161 -31.60 -24.92 2.14
C ARG A 161 -32.14 -25.14 3.54
N LYS A 162 -32.22 -24.07 4.32
CA LYS A 162 -33.04 -24.06 5.54
C LYS A 162 -34.51 -23.99 5.12
N ASP A 163 -35.33 -24.92 5.60
CA ASP A 163 -36.77 -24.94 5.35
C ASP A 163 -37.43 -23.68 5.95
N GLY A 164 -38.19 -22.93 5.14
CA GLY A 164 -39.08 -21.85 5.62
C GLY A 164 -38.76 -20.42 5.20
N ASP A 165 -37.53 -20.10 4.76
CA ASP A 165 -37.15 -18.76 4.30
C ASP A 165 -36.58 -18.81 2.87
N THR A 166 -37.22 -18.12 1.93
CA THR A 166 -36.63 -17.75 0.63
C THR A 166 -36.10 -16.33 0.73
N PRO A 167 -34.85 -16.12 0.30
CA PRO A 167 -34.56 -16.10 -1.13
C PRO A 167 -33.68 -17.26 -1.62
N LYS A 168 -33.91 -17.68 -2.88
CA LYS A 168 -33.06 -18.64 -3.60
C LYS A 168 -31.74 -17.97 -3.99
N VAL A 169 -30.76 -17.98 -3.09
CA VAL A 169 -29.42 -17.46 -3.37
C VAL A 169 -28.79 -18.23 -4.53
N LYS A 170 -28.28 -17.51 -5.52
CA LYS A 170 -27.54 -18.08 -6.67
C LYS A 170 -26.09 -17.62 -6.65
N VAL A 171 -25.25 -18.24 -7.46
CA VAL A 171 -23.85 -17.81 -7.63
C VAL A 171 -23.59 -17.34 -9.04
N VAL A 172 -22.94 -16.18 -9.14
CA VAL A 172 -22.57 -15.51 -10.39
C VAL A 172 -21.05 -15.50 -10.52
N LEU A 173 -20.56 -16.02 -11.65
CA LEU A 173 -19.16 -16.00 -12.04
C LEU A 173 -18.84 -14.67 -12.75
N LEU A 174 -17.87 -13.93 -12.23
CA LEU A 174 -17.31 -12.76 -12.90
C LEU A 174 -16.02 -13.15 -13.61
N THR A 175 -16.01 -13.10 -14.93
CA THR A 175 -14.82 -13.37 -15.74
C THR A 175 -14.76 -12.40 -16.91
N ASN A 176 -13.57 -11.84 -17.14
CA ASN A 176 -13.32 -11.03 -18.34
C ASN A 176 -12.83 -11.89 -19.50
N ASP A 177 -12.45 -13.15 -19.28
CA ASP A 177 -12.07 -14.07 -20.35
C ASP A 177 -13.32 -14.51 -21.14
N GLY A 178 -13.36 -14.15 -22.42
CA GLY A 178 -14.46 -14.46 -23.33
C GLY A 178 -14.68 -15.97 -23.49
N GLU A 179 -13.61 -16.77 -23.58
CA GLU A 179 -13.72 -18.21 -23.74
C GLU A 179 -14.27 -18.87 -22.46
N ASN A 180 -13.77 -18.44 -21.29
CA ASN A 180 -14.25 -18.96 -20.02
C ASN A 180 -15.74 -18.63 -19.81
N ARG A 181 -16.15 -17.39 -20.16
CA ARG A 181 -17.56 -16.97 -20.12
C ARG A 181 -18.44 -17.84 -21.01
N GLU A 182 -18.06 -18.08 -22.25
CA GLU A 182 -18.83 -18.91 -23.18
C GLU A 182 -18.94 -20.36 -22.71
N LYS A 183 -17.82 -20.94 -22.23
CA LYS A 183 -17.80 -22.29 -21.66
C LYS A 183 -18.70 -22.39 -20.42
N ALA A 184 -18.66 -21.40 -19.53
CA ALA A 184 -19.52 -21.35 -18.34
C ALA A 184 -21.02 -21.27 -18.69
N GLN A 185 -21.38 -20.45 -19.68
CA GLN A 185 -22.78 -20.32 -20.12
C GLN A 185 -23.30 -21.61 -20.77
N LYS A 186 -22.48 -22.31 -21.57
CA LYS A 186 -22.82 -23.64 -22.13
C LYS A 186 -23.07 -24.69 -21.05
N GLU A 187 -22.41 -24.55 -19.90
CA GLU A 187 -22.59 -25.42 -18.73
C GLU A 187 -23.76 -24.99 -17.82
N GLY A 188 -24.53 -23.98 -18.22
CA GLY A 188 -25.69 -23.47 -17.46
C GLY A 188 -25.33 -22.61 -16.26
N LEU A 189 -24.09 -22.10 -16.18
CA LEU A 189 -23.64 -21.21 -15.11
C LEU A 189 -23.93 -19.75 -15.49
N LEU A 190 -24.29 -18.94 -14.49
CA LEU A 190 -24.43 -17.49 -14.65
C LEU A 190 -23.03 -16.87 -14.70
N ALA A 191 -22.61 -16.41 -15.87
CA ALA A 191 -21.31 -15.79 -16.08
C ALA A 191 -21.42 -14.47 -16.85
N TYR A 192 -20.82 -13.42 -16.30
CA TYR A 192 -20.80 -12.07 -16.87
C TYR A 192 -19.40 -11.47 -16.82
N THR A 193 -19.13 -10.49 -17.69
CA THR A 193 -17.94 -9.65 -17.52
C THR A 193 -18.15 -8.64 -16.39
N VAL A 194 -17.06 -8.17 -15.79
CA VAL A 194 -17.14 -7.15 -14.73
C VAL A 194 -17.81 -5.88 -15.27
N HIS A 195 -17.48 -5.50 -16.51
CA HIS A 195 -18.10 -4.35 -17.16
C HIS A 195 -19.61 -4.49 -17.31
N GLN A 196 -20.09 -5.66 -17.77
CA GLN A 196 -21.52 -5.94 -17.90
C GLN A 196 -22.22 -5.91 -16.54
N TYR A 197 -21.60 -6.53 -15.54
CA TYR A 197 -22.16 -6.62 -14.20
C TYR A 197 -22.26 -5.25 -13.53
N VAL A 198 -21.18 -4.45 -13.55
CA VAL A 198 -21.14 -3.12 -12.93
C VAL A 198 -22.12 -2.15 -13.59
N LYS A 199 -22.21 -2.15 -14.92
CA LYS A 199 -23.16 -1.31 -15.66
C LYS A 199 -24.63 -1.60 -15.29
N ALA A 200 -24.90 -2.81 -14.82
CA ALA A 200 -26.24 -3.24 -14.45
C ALA A 200 -26.62 -2.93 -13.00
N LEU A 201 -25.65 -2.56 -12.15
CA LEU A 201 -25.92 -2.20 -10.75
C LEU A 201 -26.78 -0.94 -10.67
N LYS A 202 -27.86 -0.99 -9.89
CA LYS A 202 -28.73 0.16 -9.64
C LYS A 202 -28.11 1.02 -8.54
N GLY A 203 -28.33 2.33 -8.61
CA GLY A 203 -27.91 3.29 -7.57
C GLY A 203 -26.43 3.67 -7.56
N ASN A 204 -25.56 2.99 -8.33
CA ASN A 204 -24.12 3.24 -8.33
C ASN A 204 -23.55 3.51 -9.74
N PRO A 205 -24.00 4.54 -10.46
CA PRO A 205 -23.49 4.86 -11.80
C PRO A 205 -21.99 5.20 -11.80
N GLU A 206 -21.45 5.62 -10.65
CA GLU A 206 -20.04 6.04 -10.48
C GLU A 206 -19.05 4.87 -10.53
N LEU A 207 -19.51 3.63 -10.22
CA LEU A 207 -18.65 2.44 -10.26
C LEU A 207 -18.07 2.16 -11.65
N VAL A 208 -18.76 2.62 -12.70
CA VAL A 208 -18.30 2.43 -14.09
C VAL A 208 -16.98 3.14 -14.33
N ASP A 209 -16.78 4.30 -13.70
CA ASP A 209 -15.55 5.11 -13.84
C ASP A 209 -14.36 4.46 -13.09
N ARG A 210 -14.64 3.48 -12.22
CA ARG A 210 -13.63 2.67 -11.51
C ARG A 210 -13.19 1.40 -12.24
N LEU A 211 -13.77 1.13 -13.40
CA LEU A 211 -13.37 -0.03 -14.19
C LEU A 211 -12.01 0.23 -14.84
N ALA A 212 -11.03 -0.62 -14.52
CA ALA A 212 -9.74 -0.58 -15.19
C ALA A 212 -9.87 -0.89 -16.68
N GLN A 213 -9.18 -0.14 -17.51
CA GLN A 213 -9.10 -0.35 -18.96
C GLN A 213 -8.01 -1.36 -19.27
N VAL A 214 -8.32 -2.64 -19.09
CA VAL A 214 -7.43 -3.72 -19.51
C VAL A 214 -7.54 -3.85 -21.03
N ASP A 215 -6.41 -3.84 -21.74
CA ASP A 215 -6.36 -4.11 -23.19
C ASP A 215 -6.84 -5.55 -23.46
N MET A 216 -8.15 -5.73 -23.56
CA MET A 216 -8.82 -7.02 -23.77
C MET A 216 -8.80 -7.45 -25.25
N GLY A 217 -7.77 -7.10 -26.03
CA GLY A 217 -7.66 -7.44 -27.46
C GLY A 217 -8.76 -6.87 -28.37
N GLU A 218 -9.88 -6.40 -27.83
CA GLU A 218 -10.87 -5.58 -28.48
C GLU A 218 -10.35 -4.15 -28.47
N SER A 219 -9.49 -3.88 -29.45
CA SER A 219 -9.15 -2.52 -29.85
C SER A 219 -10.45 -1.76 -30.06
N THR A 220 -10.70 -0.78 -29.19
CA THR A 220 -11.79 0.17 -29.43
C THR A 220 -11.56 0.82 -30.80
N ASP A 221 -12.64 1.23 -31.48
CA ASP A 221 -12.61 1.85 -32.82
C ASP A 221 -11.62 3.03 -32.94
N SER A 222 -11.23 3.64 -31.81
CA SER A 222 -10.19 4.67 -31.73
C SER A 222 -8.75 4.16 -31.68
N ASP A 223 -8.49 2.98 -31.10
CA ASP A 223 -7.16 2.36 -31.11
C ASP A 223 -6.83 1.85 -32.52
N ILE A 224 -7.83 1.34 -33.25
CA ILE A 224 -7.73 0.95 -34.68
C ILE A 224 -7.42 2.17 -35.57
N LYS A 225 -8.02 3.34 -35.30
CA LYS A 225 -7.72 4.58 -36.06
C LYS A 225 -6.31 5.12 -35.80
N ASN A 226 -5.75 4.92 -34.60
CA ASN A 226 -4.37 5.30 -34.29
C ASN A 226 -3.35 4.31 -34.89
N GLU A 227 -3.67 3.02 -34.96
CA GLU A 227 -2.87 2.06 -35.74
C GLU A 227 -2.92 2.35 -37.24
N ALA A 228 -4.08 2.74 -37.77
CA ALA A 228 -4.24 3.13 -39.17
C ALA A 228 -3.46 4.41 -39.56
N THR A 229 -3.05 5.24 -38.60
CA THR A 229 -2.24 6.45 -38.83
C THR A 229 -0.73 6.26 -38.57
N GLY A 230 -0.31 5.05 -38.16
CA GLY A 230 1.10 4.62 -38.23
C GLY A 230 2.11 5.32 -37.31
N ARG A 231 1.70 6.20 -36.38
CA ARG A 231 2.64 6.89 -35.46
C ARG A 231 2.89 6.08 -34.20
N VAL A 232 3.72 5.04 -34.30
CA VAL A 232 4.28 4.33 -33.13
C VAL A 232 5.22 5.27 -32.39
N LEU A 233 4.80 5.79 -31.23
CA LEU A 233 5.57 6.75 -30.44
C LEU A 233 6.71 6.11 -29.64
N PHE A 234 6.48 4.87 -29.16
CA PHE A 234 7.44 4.21 -28.28
C PHE A 234 7.89 2.83 -28.81
N PRO A 235 9.16 2.45 -28.59
CA PRO A 235 9.66 1.14 -28.95
C PRO A 235 9.05 0.02 -28.09
N GLU A 236 9.06 -1.20 -28.61
CA GLU A 236 8.55 -2.37 -27.88
C GLU A 236 9.45 -2.73 -26.70
N HIS A 237 8.85 -3.25 -25.62
CA HIS A 237 9.62 -3.76 -24.50
C HIS A 237 10.05 -5.20 -24.77
N LEU A 238 11.32 -5.51 -24.53
CA LEU A 238 11.79 -6.88 -24.63
C LEU A 238 11.14 -7.77 -23.56
N PRO A 239 10.83 -9.04 -23.87
CA PRO A 239 10.26 -9.95 -22.89
C PRO A 239 11.25 -10.24 -21.75
N LEU A 240 10.71 -10.52 -20.55
CA LEU A 240 11.50 -10.71 -19.33
C LEU A 240 12.61 -11.76 -19.45
N SER A 241 12.39 -12.83 -20.24
CA SER A 241 13.39 -13.87 -20.49
C SER A 241 14.63 -13.34 -21.21
N GLN A 242 14.44 -12.47 -22.20
CA GLN A 242 15.52 -11.81 -22.94
C GLN A 242 16.22 -10.76 -22.07
N LEU A 243 15.45 -9.98 -21.29
CA LEU A 243 16.02 -9.02 -20.35
C LEU A 243 16.93 -9.72 -19.32
N GLN A 244 16.45 -10.80 -18.69
CA GLN A 244 17.23 -11.57 -17.73
C GLN A 244 18.50 -12.17 -18.33
N THR A 245 18.43 -12.64 -19.58
CA THR A 245 19.60 -13.18 -20.29
C THR A 245 20.61 -12.07 -20.59
N GLY A 246 20.14 -10.92 -21.06
CA GLY A 246 20.99 -9.76 -21.35
C GLY A 246 21.61 -9.12 -20.11
N ILE A 247 20.93 -9.16 -18.95
CA ILE A 247 21.49 -8.73 -17.67
C ILE A 247 22.61 -9.69 -17.23
N LYS A 248 22.39 -11.00 -17.34
CA LYS A 248 23.41 -12.01 -17.00
C LYS A 248 24.64 -11.94 -17.90
N SER A 249 24.45 -11.60 -19.18
CA SER A 249 25.57 -11.41 -20.11
C SER A 249 26.24 -10.03 -19.98
N GLY A 250 25.76 -9.14 -19.10
CA GLY A 250 26.28 -7.79 -18.91
C GLY A 250 25.93 -6.81 -20.04
N ARG A 251 25.08 -7.19 -21.00
CA ARG A 251 24.62 -6.33 -22.09
C ARG A 251 23.67 -5.24 -21.59
N TYR A 252 22.78 -5.60 -20.66
CA TYR A 252 21.85 -4.67 -20.04
C TYR A 252 22.22 -4.46 -18.58
N LEU A 253 22.04 -3.24 -18.10
CA LEU A 253 22.11 -2.92 -16.68
C LEU A 253 20.70 -2.81 -16.12
N GLN A 254 20.52 -3.26 -14.88
CA GLN A 254 19.27 -3.12 -14.15
C GLN A 254 19.41 -2.00 -13.12
N GLY A 255 18.38 -1.17 -12.98
CA GLY A 255 18.36 -0.09 -12.00
C GLY A 255 16.99 0.49 -11.75
N SER A 256 16.90 1.35 -10.75
CA SER A 256 15.68 2.10 -10.41
C SER A 256 15.62 3.40 -11.21
N PHE A 257 14.50 3.62 -11.91
CA PHE A 257 14.27 4.80 -12.74
C PHE A 257 13.82 5.99 -11.89
N MET A 258 14.53 7.11 -11.99
CA MET A 258 14.28 8.34 -11.24
C MET A 258 13.98 9.47 -12.22
N ALA A 259 12.70 9.81 -12.38
CA ALA A 259 12.29 10.91 -13.25
C ALA A 259 12.71 12.27 -12.64
N SER A 260 13.09 13.22 -13.49
CA SER A 260 13.36 14.59 -13.06
C SER A 260 12.06 15.31 -12.71
N ARG A 261 12.09 16.14 -11.66
CA ARG A 261 10.97 17.04 -11.30
C ARG A 261 10.86 18.26 -12.22
N GLU A 262 11.97 18.62 -12.86
CA GLU A 262 12.09 19.86 -13.64
C GLU A 262 11.90 19.61 -15.13
N ASN A 263 12.20 18.41 -15.61
CA ASN A 263 12.17 18.09 -17.03
C ASN A 263 11.67 16.66 -17.25
N TYR A 264 10.44 16.52 -17.74
CA TYR A 264 9.80 15.22 -18.00
C TYR A 264 10.50 14.40 -19.11
N LEU A 265 11.37 15.03 -19.92
CA LEU A 265 12.20 14.35 -20.92
C LEU A 265 13.49 13.78 -20.33
N GLU A 266 13.79 14.03 -19.06
CA GLU A 266 15.04 13.64 -18.43
C GLU A 266 14.80 12.73 -17.22
N ALA A 267 15.63 11.71 -17.11
CA ALA A 267 15.63 10.82 -15.97
C ALA A 267 17.04 10.31 -15.69
N ASN A 268 17.23 9.85 -14.46
CA ASN A 268 18.42 9.15 -14.03
C ASN A 268 18.07 7.73 -13.64
N VAL A 269 18.97 6.78 -13.88
CA VAL A 269 18.80 5.39 -13.44
C VAL A 269 19.90 5.05 -12.45
N LEU A 270 19.50 4.68 -11.23
CA LEU A 270 20.40 4.21 -10.19
C LEU A 270 20.64 2.72 -10.37
N VAL A 271 21.86 2.33 -10.73
CA VAL A 271 22.19 0.94 -11.05
C VAL A 271 22.25 0.09 -9.78
N HIS A 272 21.59 -1.07 -9.78
CA HIS A 272 21.65 -1.99 -8.65
C HIS A 272 23.05 -2.60 -8.54
N GLY A 273 23.66 -2.51 -7.35
CA GLY A 273 25.01 -3.03 -7.07
C GLY A 273 26.13 -1.99 -7.16
N ASP A 274 25.82 -0.76 -7.57
CA ASP A 274 26.76 0.38 -7.56
C ASP A 274 25.99 1.67 -7.29
N ASP A 275 25.74 1.94 -6.00
CA ASP A 275 24.90 3.07 -5.54
C ASP A 275 25.50 4.45 -5.89
N SER A 276 26.79 4.50 -6.29
CA SER A 276 27.45 5.72 -6.74
C SER A 276 27.17 6.06 -8.21
N ARG A 277 26.63 5.10 -8.97
CA ARG A 277 26.54 5.20 -10.43
C ARG A 277 25.13 5.53 -10.89
N SER A 278 24.89 6.83 -11.04
CA SER A 278 23.71 7.37 -11.72
C SER A 278 23.94 7.47 -13.23
N ILE A 279 22.99 6.99 -14.02
CA ILE A 279 23.04 7.01 -15.49
C ILE A 279 21.94 7.91 -16.04
N PHE A 280 22.33 8.91 -16.81
CA PHE A 280 21.42 9.86 -17.44
C PHE A 280 20.73 9.27 -18.69
N ILE A 281 19.43 9.56 -18.84
CA ILE A 281 18.58 9.20 -19.99
C ILE A 281 17.77 10.42 -20.40
N GLN A 282 17.69 10.69 -21.70
CA GLN A 282 16.93 11.82 -22.24
C GLN A 282 16.11 11.45 -23.47
N GLY A 283 14.86 11.94 -23.53
CA GLY A 283 13.92 11.86 -24.65
C GLY A 283 12.86 10.75 -24.48
N HIS A 284 11.62 11.00 -24.94
CA HIS A 284 10.48 10.09 -24.72
C HIS A 284 10.76 8.65 -25.20
N ALA A 285 11.35 8.51 -26.40
CA ALA A 285 11.67 7.20 -26.96
C ALA A 285 12.67 6.41 -26.11
N HIS A 286 13.60 7.11 -25.41
CA HIS A 286 14.62 6.48 -24.57
C HIS A 286 14.14 6.23 -23.14
N LEU A 287 13.26 7.08 -22.59
CA LEU A 287 12.58 6.84 -21.32
C LEU A 287 11.61 5.64 -21.43
N ASN A 288 11.04 5.46 -22.63
CA ASN A 288 10.28 4.28 -23.05
C ASN A 288 9.23 3.79 -22.04
N ARG A 289 8.25 4.66 -21.75
CA ARG A 289 7.09 4.33 -20.90
C ARG A 289 7.48 3.85 -19.49
N ALA A 290 8.61 4.31 -18.95
CA ALA A 290 8.97 4.11 -17.55
C ALA A 290 8.31 5.18 -16.67
N VAL A 291 7.92 4.80 -15.46
CA VAL A 291 7.38 5.71 -14.43
C VAL A 291 8.40 5.78 -13.29
N ASN A 292 8.40 6.89 -12.54
CA ASN A 292 9.28 7.05 -11.37
C ASN A 292 9.24 5.82 -10.46
N GLU A 293 10.41 5.36 -10.02
CA GLU A 293 10.68 4.18 -9.20
C GLU A 293 10.43 2.81 -9.87
N ASP A 294 10.13 2.78 -11.17
CA ASP A 294 10.14 1.51 -11.91
C ASP A 294 11.55 0.89 -11.94
N VAL A 295 11.61 -0.44 -11.90
CA VAL A 295 12.86 -1.18 -12.11
C VAL A 295 13.00 -1.47 -13.59
N VAL A 296 13.99 -0.84 -14.22
CA VAL A 296 14.17 -0.85 -15.68
C VAL A 296 15.44 -1.56 -16.09
N ALA A 297 15.44 -2.10 -17.30
CA ALA A 297 16.63 -2.58 -17.99
C ALA A 297 17.08 -1.54 -19.02
N ILE A 298 18.35 -1.16 -18.98
CA ILE A 298 18.92 -0.12 -19.83
C ILE A 298 20.06 -0.63 -20.70
N GLU A 299 20.12 -0.14 -21.94
CA GLU A 299 21.14 -0.42 -22.94
C GLU A 299 21.95 0.83 -23.24
N MET A 300 23.26 0.67 -23.46
CA MET A 300 24.14 1.78 -23.82
C MET A 300 23.83 2.28 -25.24
N LEU A 301 23.72 3.60 -25.39
CA LEU A 301 23.63 4.22 -26.71
C LEU A 301 25.04 4.41 -27.31
N PRO A 302 25.15 4.39 -28.65
CA PRO A 302 26.36 4.80 -29.36
C PRO A 302 26.88 6.18 -28.91
N GLU A 303 28.20 6.40 -28.98
CA GLU A 303 28.84 7.62 -28.46
C GLU A 303 28.37 8.90 -29.16
N ASP A 304 27.94 8.81 -30.42
CA ASP A 304 27.34 9.90 -31.21
C ASP A 304 26.00 10.39 -30.66
N GLN A 305 25.36 9.60 -29.78
CA GLN A 305 24.06 9.91 -29.17
C GLN A 305 24.18 10.26 -27.69
N TRP A 306 25.40 10.46 -27.19
CA TRP A 306 25.62 10.91 -25.83
C TRP A 306 25.23 12.38 -25.66
N LYS A 307 24.55 12.66 -24.55
CA LYS A 307 23.98 13.96 -24.24
C LYS A 307 24.33 14.36 -22.82
N CYS A 308 24.16 15.65 -22.54
CA CYS A 308 24.29 16.20 -21.19
C CYS A 308 22.92 16.72 -20.68
N PRO A 309 22.75 16.82 -19.35
CA PRO A 309 21.55 17.42 -18.77
C PRO A 309 21.33 18.85 -19.26
N SER A 310 20.09 19.13 -19.70
CA SER A 310 19.70 20.48 -20.10
C SER A 310 19.45 21.34 -18.85
N SER A 311 19.66 22.66 -18.95
CA SER A 311 19.27 23.61 -17.90
C SER A 311 17.82 24.08 -18.05
N MET A 312 17.00 23.37 -18.83
CA MET A 312 15.64 23.78 -19.17
C MET A 312 14.64 23.14 -18.21
N VAL A 313 13.84 23.99 -17.56
CA VAL A 313 12.67 23.55 -16.79
C VAL A 313 11.50 23.46 -17.77
N LEU A 314 10.96 22.26 -17.96
CA LEU A 314 9.83 22.01 -18.84
C LEU A 314 8.58 21.75 -18.00
N GLN A 315 7.48 22.37 -18.41
CA GLN A 315 6.14 22.01 -17.93
C GLN A 315 5.38 21.31 -19.07
N ASP A 316 4.64 20.25 -18.75
CA ASP A 316 3.73 19.57 -19.67
C ASP A 316 2.56 20.51 -20.03
N LYS A 317 2.74 21.29 -21.10
CA LYS A 317 1.74 22.19 -21.70
C LYS A 317 1.12 21.57 -22.96
N ASP A 318 -0.14 21.89 -23.23
CA ASP A 318 -0.96 21.16 -24.20
C ASP A 318 -0.30 20.84 -25.57
N GLY A 319 -0.30 19.54 -25.88
CA GLY A 319 -0.31 18.93 -27.22
C GLY A 319 0.72 19.42 -28.24
N ASP A 320 0.34 20.43 -29.02
CA ASP A 320 1.11 20.88 -30.19
C ASP A 320 2.36 21.69 -29.81
N GLU A 321 2.33 22.40 -28.67
CA GLU A 321 3.53 23.05 -28.14
C GLU A 321 4.52 22.02 -27.59
N GLU A 322 4.03 20.96 -26.99
CA GLU A 322 4.82 19.88 -26.37
C GLU A 322 5.72 19.16 -27.40
N VAL A 323 5.20 18.89 -28.62
CA VAL A 323 6.00 18.28 -29.72
C VAL A 323 7.04 19.26 -30.28
N ARG A 324 6.71 20.56 -30.34
CA ARG A 324 7.65 21.60 -30.77
C ARG A 324 8.77 21.79 -29.73
N VAL A 325 8.42 21.82 -28.45
CA VAL A 325 9.36 21.92 -27.33
C VAL A 325 10.29 20.71 -27.28
N GLU A 326 9.79 19.50 -27.49
CA GLU A 326 10.64 18.31 -27.58
C GLU A 326 11.68 18.43 -28.69
N LYS A 327 11.28 18.85 -29.90
CA LYS A 327 12.23 19.09 -31.00
C LYS A 327 13.26 20.16 -30.66
N LEU A 328 12.84 21.23 -29.98
CA LEU A 328 13.71 22.32 -29.52
C LEU A 328 14.71 21.85 -28.45
N VAL A 329 14.28 21.05 -27.46
CA VAL A 329 15.16 20.52 -26.39
C VAL A 329 16.18 19.55 -26.99
N LEU A 330 15.72 18.67 -27.88
CA LEU A 330 16.59 17.73 -28.60
C LEU A 330 17.59 18.48 -29.51
N SER A 331 17.22 19.59 -30.14
CA SER A 331 18.14 20.39 -30.97
C SER A 331 19.09 21.26 -30.13
N CYS A 332 18.61 21.82 -29.02
CA CYS A 332 19.39 22.70 -28.16
C CYS A 332 20.50 21.93 -27.40
N SER A 333 20.27 20.64 -27.11
CA SER A 333 21.31 19.74 -26.59
C SER A 333 22.54 19.61 -27.51
N CYS A 334 22.41 19.94 -28.80
CA CYS A 334 23.49 19.88 -29.79
C CYS A 334 24.10 21.26 -30.15
N GLN A 335 23.44 22.38 -29.83
CA GLN A 335 23.87 23.72 -30.28
C GLN A 335 24.54 24.57 -29.18
N PHE A 336 24.40 24.21 -27.90
CA PHE A 336 25.10 24.85 -26.77
C PHE A 336 26.33 24.06 -26.29
N ILE A 337 27.14 23.55 -27.23
CA ILE A 337 28.39 22.79 -26.93
C ILE A 337 29.51 23.68 -26.31
N LEU A 338 29.25 24.96 -26.00
CA LEU A 338 30.30 25.93 -25.65
C LEU A 338 30.49 26.27 -24.16
N VAL A 339 29.89 25.53 -23.21
CA VAL A 339 30.17 25.76 -21.79
C VAL A 339 30.40 24.45 -21.04
N ASN A 340 31.66 23.98 -21.02
CA ASN A 340 32.30 23.14 -19.99
C ASN A 340 31.43 22.11 -19.22
N ARG A 341 30.52 21.39 -19.87
CA ARG A 341 29.79 20.27 -19.25
C ARG A 341 30.22 18.97 -19.91
N ALA A 342 30.76 18.05 -19.11
CA ALA A 342 31.18 16.74 -19.57
C ALA A 342 30.00 15.98 -20.19
N ILE A 343 30.16 15.51 -21.42
CA ILE A 343 29.21 14.65 -22.11
C ILE A 343 28.99 13.40 -21.24
N SER A 344 27.74 13.13 -20.88
CA SER A 344 27.38 12.01 -20.03
C SER A 344 27.02 10.80 -20.89
N LYS A 345 27.44 9.60 -20.47
CA LYS A 345 27.12 8.34 -21.16
C LYS A 345 25.61 8.09 -21.10
N THR A 346 24.89 8.37 -22.19
CA THR A 346 23.45 8.16 -22.24
C THR A 346 23.10 6.71 -22.51
N ARG A 347 21.96 6.32 -21.97
CA ARG A 347 21.38 5.00 -22.20
C ARG A 347 19.91 5.13 -22.58
N ARG A 348 19.31 4.03 -23.03
CA ARG A 348 17.87 3.92 -23.27
C ARG A 348 17.28 2.76 -22.50
N VAL A 349 16.02 2.89 -22.11
CA VAL A 349 15.22 1.82 -21.50
C VAL A 349 14.75 0.86 -22.58
N VAL A 350 15.11 -0.42 -22.45
CA VAL A 350 14.71 -1.49 -23.38
C VAL A 350 13.55 -2.34 -22.86
N GLY A 351 13.26 -2.25 -21.57
CA GLY A 351 12.13 -2.93 -20.95
C GLY A 351 12.03 -2.64 -19.47
N VAL A 352 10.86 -2.93 -18.90
CA VAL A 352 10.56 -2.73 -17.49
C VAL A 352 10.46 -4.09 -16.81
N ILE A 353 11.29 -4.32 -15.80
CA ILE A 353 11.39 -5.59 -15.09
C ILE A 353 10.31 -5.68 -14.02
N LYS A 354 10.10 -4.58 -13.29
CA LYS A 354 9.07 -4.48 -12.25
C LYS A 354 8.49 -3.07 -12.28
N ARG A 355 7.16 -2.98 -12.38
CA ARG A 355 6.40 -1.73 -12.22
C ARG A 355 6.24 -1.41 -10.74
N ASN A 356 6.33 -0.12 -10.39
CA ASN A 356 6.07 0.38 -9.04
C ASN A 356 4.88 1.35 -9.02
N TRP A 357 3.81 1.01 -9.75
CA TRP A 357 2.63 1.86 -9.81
C TRP A 357 1.85 1.77 -8.50
N ARG A 358 1.37 2.94 -8.06
CA ARG A 358 0.46 3.11 -6.94
C ARG A 358 -0.73 3.98 -7.37
N PRO A 359 -1.79 4.09 -6.56
CA PRO A 359 -2.78 5.13 -6.75
C PRO A 359 -2.11 6.50 -6.62
N TYR A 360 -2.43 7.40 -7.55
CA TYR A 360 -1.89 8.77 -7.59
C TYR A 360 -3.00 9.77 -7.32
N CYS A 361 -2.72 10.75 -6.48
CA CYS A 361 -3.60 11.86 -6.17
C CYS A 361 -3.32 13.03 -7.11
N GLY A 362 -4.35 13.78 -7.47
CA GLY A 362 -4.22 14.87 -8.44
C GLY A 362 -5.55 15.52 -8.75
N ALA A 363 -5.61 16.23 -9.88
CA ALA A 363 -6.80 16.93 -10.33
C ALA A 363 -7.11 16.62 -11.79
N LEU A 364 -8.38 16.75 -12.16
CA LEU A 364 -8.82 16.58 -13.53
C LEU A 364 -8.49 17.82 -14.38
N GLN A 365 -7.85 17.61 -15.52
CA GLN A 365 -7.78 18.56 -16.63
C GLN A 365 -8.85 18.15 -17.66
N PRO A 366 -10.05 18.75 -17.62
CA PRO A 366 -11.11 18.40 -18.55
C PRO A 366 -10.72 18.78 -19.99
N SER A 367 -11.30 18.06 -20.96
CA SER A 367 -11.11 18.40 -22.37
C SER A 367 -11.93 19.65 -22.69
N GLY A 368 -11.52 20.44 -23.68
CA GLY A 368 -12.29 21.61 -24.12
C GLY A 368 -13.67 21.27 -24.70
N ILE A 369 -13.92 19.99 -25.00
CA ILE A 369 -15.19 19.47 -25.51
C ILE A 369 -16.03 18.96 -24.33
N LYS A 370 -17.19 19.57 -24.09
CA LYS A 370 -18.09 19.23 -22.96
C LYS A 370 -18.63 17.80 -23.00
N GLU A 371 -18.86 17.25 -24.18
CA GLU A 371 -19.38 15.88 -24.38
C GLU A 371 -18.28 14.81 -24.43
N ALA A 372 -17.00 15.20 -24.34
CA ALA A 372 -15.92 14.24 -24.33
C ALA A 372 -15.98 13.42 -23.04
N THR A 373 -15.78 12.10 -23.17
CA THR A 373 -15.61 11.19 -22.03
C THR A 373 -14.16 11.01 -21.63
N ARG A 374 -13.22 11.45 -22.49
CA ARG A 374 -11.78 11.29 -22.31
C ARG A 374 -11.18 12.59 -21.78
N HIS A 375 -10.55 12.48 -20.62
CA HIS A 375 -9.94 13.60 -19.92
C HIS A 375 -8.49 13.28 -19.55
N LEU A 376 -7.72 14.30 -19.24
CA LEU A 376 -6.39 14.15 -18.67
C LEU A 376 -6.46 14.36 -17.17
N PHE A 377 -5.78 13.52 -16.42
CA PHE A 377 -5.54 13.66 -15.01
C PHE A 377 -4.13 14.20 -14.81
N MET A 378 -4.00 15.23 -13.98
CA MET A 378 -2.72 15.82 -13.59
C MET A 378 -2.37 15.34 -12.17
N PRO A 379 -1.40 14.44 -12.02
CA PRO A 379 -0.90 14.02 -10.70
C PRO A 379 -0.34 15.21 -9.90
N ALA A 380 -0.41 15.13 -8.58
CA ALA A 380 0.19 16.10 -7.68
C ALA A 380 1.73 16.04 -7.71
N GLU A 381 2.31 14.84 -7.82
CA GLU A 381 3.75 14.65 -8.00
C GLU A 381 4.15 14.88 -9.46
N ARG A 382 5.00 15.89 -9.70
CA ARG A 382 5.44 16.31 -11.04
C ARG A 382 6.29 15.27 -11.78
N LYS A 383 6.85 14.30 -11.07
CA LYS A 383 7.59 13.17 -11.67
C LYS A 383 6.69 12.18 -12.40
N ILE A 384 5.38 12.22 -12.16
CA ILE A 384 4.41 11.30 -12.77
C ILE A 384 3.79 11.99 -13.99
N PRO A 385 3.79 11.34 -15.18
CA PRO A 385 3.18 11.92 -16.35
C PRO A 385 1.66 12.06 -16.18
N LYS A 386 1.05 12.98 -16.94
CA LYS A 386 -0.41 13.06 -17.02
C LYS A 386 -0.99 11.71 -17.44
N ILE A 387 -2.15 11.35 -16.89
CA ILE A 387 -2.81 10.06 -17.13
C ILE A 387 -4.11 10.31 -17.89
N ARG A 388 -4.40 9.53 -18.94
CA ARG A 388 -5.68 9.59 -19.63
C ARG A 388 -6.69 8.74 -18.88
N ILE A 389 -7.81 9.34 -18.49
CA ILE A 389 -8.93 8.64 -17.85
C ILE A 389 -10.22 8.81 -18.68
N GLU A 390 -11.12 7.85 -18.57
CA GLU A 390 -12.47 7.96 -19.11
C GLU A 390 -13.48 8.11 -17.97
N THR A 391 -14.24 9.21 -17.98
CA THR A 391 -15.26 9.50 -16.97
C THR A 391 -16.39 10.30 -17.60
N ARG A 392 -17.62 10.09 -17.14
CA ARG A 392 -18.77 10.94 -17.51
C ARG A 392 -19.05 12.02 -16.46
N GLN A 393 -18.28 12.02 -15.37
CA GLN A 393 -18.48 12.90 -14.22
C GLN A 393 -17.53 14.11 -14.24
N ALA A 394 -16.99 14.47 -15.41
CA ALA A 394 -15.97 15.50 -15.54
C ALA A 394 -16.36 16.82 -14.89
N GLU A 395 -17.63 17.24 -15.00
CA GLU A 395 -18.15 18.46 -14.36
C GLU A 395 -18.12 18.37 -12.83
N SER A 396 -18.45 17.21 -12.24
CA SER A 396 -18.45 17.00 -10.79
C SER A 396 -17.06 16.81 -10.21
N LEU A 397 -16.11 16.32 -11.02
CA LEU A 397 -14.72 16.09 -10.62
C LEU A 397 -13.83 17.32 -10.88
N GLN A 398 -14.28 18.27 -11.69
CA GLN A 398 -13.58 19.53 -11.91
C GLN A 398 -13.48 20.32 -10.60
N GLY A 399 -12.28 20.82 -10.30
CA GLY A 399 -12.02 21.53 -9.05
C GLY A 399 -11.89 20.63 -7.81
N GLN A 400 -11.90 19.31 -7.99
CA GLN A 400 -11.76 18.34 -6.92
C GLN A 400 -10.41 17.61 -7.00
N ARG A 401 -9.87 17.22 -5.85
CA ARG A 401 -8.80 16.25 -5.73
C ARG A 401 -9.37 14.85 -5.89
N ILE A 402 -8.77 14.07 -6.78
CA ILE A 402 -9.18 12.70 -7.10
C ILE A 402 -7.97 11.77 -7.08
N VAL A 403 -8.25 10.48 -6.88
CA VAL A 403 -7.26 9.41 -6.95
C VAL A 403 -7.46 8.62 -8.24
N VAL A 404 -6.37 8.37 -8.97
CA VAL A 404 -6.35 7.63 -10.23
C VAL A 404 -5.28 6.55 -10.17
N SER A 405 -5.60 5.35 -10.68
CA SER A 405 -4.67 4.25 -10.85
C SER A 405 -4.28 4.09 -12.32
N ILE A 406 -3.01 3.78 -12.60
CA ILE A 406 -2.54 3.47 -13.96
C ILE A 406 -2.87 2.01 -14.29
N ASP A 407 -3.50 1.79 -15.43
CA ASP A 407 -3.84 0.45 -15.94
C ASP A 407 -2.78 -0.08 -16.89
N GLY A 408 -2.24 0.80 -17.73
CA GLY A 408 -1.33 0.43 -18.81
C GLY A 408 -0.80 1.63 -19.57
N TRP A 409 0.25 1.41 -20.35
CA TRP A 409 0.79 2.43 -21.26
C TRP A 409 1.01 1.83 -22.66
N PRO A 410 0.03 1.98 -23.57
CA PRO A 410 0.14 1.48 -24.94
C PRO A 410 1.19 2.23 -25.76
N ARG A 411 1.79 1.55 -26.75
CA ARG A 411 2.89 2.08 -27.58
C ARG A 411 2.52 3.29 -28.45
N GLY A 412 1.26 3.34 -28.88
CA GLY A 412 0.72 4.44 -29.68
C GLY A 412 0.25 5.64 -28.83
N SER A 413 0.29 5.52 -27.50
CA SER A 413 -0.27 6.53 -26.62
C SER A 413 0.80 7.35 -25.94
N ARG A 414 0.74 8.69 -26.06
CA ARG A 414 1.65 9.61 -25.36
C ARG A 414 1.52 9.55 -23.84
N TYR A 415 0.30 9.35 -23.34
CA TYR A 415 -0.01 9.30 -21.91
C TYR A 415 -0.47 7.89 -21.53
N PRO A 416 -0.15 7.40 -20.32
CA PRO A 416 -0.71 6.16 -19.80
C PRO A 416 -2.24 6.23 -19.72
N LYS A 417 -2.89 5.07 -19.84
CA LYS A 417 -4.32 4.88 -19.55
C LYS A 417 -4.48 4.54 -18.06
N GLY A 418 -5.52 5.07 -17.44
CA GLY A 418 -5.87 4.78 -16.06
C GLY A 418 -7.36 4.97 -15.79
N HIS A 419 -7.78 4.62 -14.58
CA HIS A 419 -9.16 4.73 -14.14
C HIS A 419 -9.27 5.51 -12.83
N PHE A 420 -10.45 6.09 -12.61
CA PHE A 420 -10.75 6.83 -11.39
C PHE A 420 -10.96 5.86 -10.23
N VAL A 421 -10.39 6.13 -9.06
CA VAL A 421 -10.55 5.29 -7.87
C VAL A 421 -11.55 5.91 -6.91
N ARG A 422 -11.32 7.16 -6.49
CA ARG A 422 -12.20 7.88 -5.58
C ARG A 422 -11.98 9.39 -5.62
N LYS A 423 -12.99 10.12 -5.19
CA LYS A 423 -12.93 11.56 -4.91
C LYS A 423 -12.44 11.78 -3.48
N LEU A 424 -11.58 12.78 -3.28
CA LEU A 424 -11.09 13.18 -1.95
C LEU A 424 -11.90 14.37 -1.44
N GLY A 425 -11.89 15.48 -2.19
CA GLY A 425 -12.56 16.73 -1.80
C GLY A 425 -12.14 17.89 -2.67
N GLU A 426 -12.41 19.12 -2.24
CA GLU A 426 -12.16 20.34 -3.02
C GLU A 426 -10.67 20.71 -3.03
N VAL A 427 -10.18 21.23 -4.16
CA VAL A 427 -8.80 21.74 -4.24
C VAL A 427 -8.65 22.97 -3.35
N GLY A 428 -7.64 22.96 -2.49
CA GLY A 428 -7.38 24.03 -1.52
C GLY A 428 -8.10 23.89 -0.19
N ASP A 429 -9.01 22.91 -0.04
CA ASP A 429 -9.53 22.53 1.27
C ASP A 429 -8.41 21.88 2.11
N LYS A 430 -8.30 22.28 3.38
CA LYS A 430 -7.20 21.88 4.25
C LYS A 430 -7.19 20.37 4.50
N ASP A 431 -8.34 19.79 4.83
CA ASP A 431 -8.42 18.36 5.15
C ASP A 431 -8.16 17.51 3.91
N THR A 432 -8.64 17.97 2.75
CA THR A 432 -8.39 17.34 1.45
C THR A 432 -6.90 17.36 1.07
N GLU A 433 -6.22 18.51 1.15
CA GLU A 433 -4.80 18.60 0.79
C GLU A 433 -3.91 17.81 1.77
N ASN A 434 -4.29 17.76 3.06
CA ASN A 434 -3.64 16.89 4.04
C ASN A 434 -3.79 15.41 3.67
N GLU A 435 -4.99 14.97 3.26
CA GLU A 435 -5.21 13.59 2.82
C GLU A 435 -4.40 13.25 1.55
N VAL A 436 -4.35 14.17 0.57
CA VAL A 436 -3.50 14.02 -0.63
C VAL A 436 -2.04 13.84 -0.25
N LEU A 437 -1.52 14.65 0.68
CA LEU A 437 -0.13 14.57 1.13
C LEU A 437 0.18 13.21 1.76
N LEU A 438 -0.72 12.72 2.63
CA LEU A 438 -0.58 11.44 3.31
C LEU A 438 -0.59 10.27 2.31
N LEU A 439 -1.50 10.28 1.33
CA LEU A 439 -1.57 9.25 0.29
C LEU A 439 -0.34 9.25 -0.63
N GLU A 440 0.16 10.43 -1.02
CA GLU A 440 1.33 10.53 -1.91
C GLU A 440 2.62 10.02 -1.26
N HIS A 441 2.71 10.09 0.07
CA HIS A 441 3.85 9.61 0.86
C HIS A 441 3.60 8.25 1.52
N ASP A 442 2.52 7.56 1.12
CA ASP A 442 2.14 6.23 1.63
C ASP A 442 2.05 6.18 3.17
N VAL A 443 1.53 7.24 3.78
CA VAL A 443 1.32 7.33 5.23
C VAL A 443 -0.05 6.74 5.59
N PRO A 444 -0.12 5.61 6.32
CA PRO A 444 -1.38 5.00 6.72
C PRO A 444 -2.10 5.90 7.73
N HIS A 445 -3.23 6.46 7.33
CA HIS A 445 -4.03 7.39 8.14
C HIS A 445 -5.45 6.87 8.40
N GLN A 446 -5.68 5.59 8.13
CA GLN A 446 -6.94 4.93 8.43
C GLN A 446 -7.08 4.72 9.95
N PRO A 447 -8.32 4.68 10.48
CA PRO A 447 -8.57 4.29 11.85
C PRO A 447 -8.00 2.89 12.15
N PHE A 448 -7.62 2.66 13.41
CA PHE A 448 -7.16 1.35 13.85
C PHE A 448 -8.28 0.32 13.76
N SER A 449 -7.97 -0.88 13.26
CA SER A 449 -8.95 -1.96 13.14
C SER A 449 -9.40 -2.51 14.50
N GLN A 450 -10.56 -3.16 14.55
CA GLN A 450 -11.06 -3.77 15.78
C GLN A 450 -10.09 -4.82 16.35
N ALA A 451 -9.36 -5.54 15.49
CA ALA A 451 -8.34 -6.50 15.92
C ALA A 451 -7.20 -5.81 16.70
N VAL A 452 -6.82 -4.59 16.29
CA VAL A 452 -5.83 -3.76 16.99
C VAL A 452 -6.42 -3.25 18.32
N LEU A 453 -7.64 -2.73 18.30
CA LEU A 453 -8.30 -2.19 19.50
C LEU A 453 -8.53 -3.26 20.57
N ASN A 454 -8.81 -4.51 20.18
CA ASN A 454 -8.96 -5.64 21.10
C ASN A 454 -7.65 -6.02 21.81
N CYS A 455 -6.50 -5.53 21.36
CA CYS A 455 -5.21 -5.74 22.04
C CYS A 455 -4.98 -4.72 23.17
N LEU A 456 -5.83 -3.69 23.29
CA LEU A 456 -5.68 -2.65 24.30
C LEU A 456 -6.08 -3.16 25.70
N PRO A 457 -5.44 -2.65 26.77
CA PRO A 457 -5.85 -2.96 28.14
C PRO A 457 -7.26 -2.43 28.41
N SER A 458 -7.98 -3.10 29.31
CA SER A 458 -9.28 -2.62 29.80
C SER A 458 -9.11 -1.32 30.59
N THR A 459 -10.08 -0.41 30.45
CA THR A 459 -10.16 0.84 31.20
C THR A 459 -11.19 0.74 32.33
N PRO A 460 -10.94 1.32 33.51
CA PRO A 460 -9.75 2.10 33.89
C PRO A 460 -8.52 1.21 34.12
N TRP A 461 -7.35 1.70 33.68
CA TRP A 461 -6.06 1.05 33.88
C TRP A 461 -5.34 1.66 35.09
N GLY A 462 -4.63 0.83 35.86
CA GLY A 462 -3.84 1.26 37.01
C GLY A 462 -2.80 0.22 37.40
N ILE A 463 -1.82 0.64 38.20
CA ILE A 463 -0.69 -0.21 38.61
C ILE A 463 -1.12 -1.18 39.71
N THR A 464 -0.83 -2.45 39.52
CA THR A 464 -1.17 -3.51 40.48
C THR A 464 -0.04 -3.78 41.48
N LYS A 465 -0.32 -4.52 42.54
CA LYS A 465 0.71 -4.92 43.52
C LYS A 465 1.71 -5.90 42.91
N GLU A 466 1.25 -6.73 41.98
CA GLU A 466 2.05 -7.69 41.23
C GLU A 466 3.04 -6.97 40.30
N ASP A 467 2.63 -5.84 39.70
CA ASP A 467 3.51 -4.99 38.90
C ASP A 467 4.63 -4.36 39.74
N LEU A 468 4.29 -3.88 40.95
CA LEU A 468 5.25 -3.31 41.90
C LEU A 468 6.25 -4.36 42.42
N ALA A 469 5.88 -5.64 42.46
CA ALA A 469 6.79 -6.71 42.86
C ALA A 469 7.85 -7.02 41.79
N CYS A 470 7.53 -6.78 40.52
CA CYS A 470 8.40 -7.09 39.38
C CYS A 470 9.16 -5.88 38.82
N ARG A 471 8.92 -4.68 39.36
CA ARG A 471 9.50 -3.41 38.89
C ARG A 471 10.11 -2.65 40.06
N GLU A 472 11.12 -1.85 39.76
CA GLU A 472 11.69 -0.96 40.77
C GLU A 472 10.78 0.23 41.04
N ASP A 473 10.57 0.54 42.31
CA ASP A 473 9.76 1.67 42.73
C ASP A 473 10.61 2.94 42.80
N LEU A 474 10.37 3.86 41.87
CA LEU A 474 11.05 5.16 41.78
C LEU A 474 10.07 6.32 41.95
N ARG A 475 8.87 6.07 42.52
CA ARG A 475 7.80 7.08 42.64
C ARG A 475 8.18 8.26 43.55
N ASP A 476 9.12 8.08 44.46
CA ASP A 476 9.57 9.11 45.40
C ASP A 476 10.66 10.03 44.82
N ILE A 477 11.28 9.65 43.69
CA ILE A 477 12.33 10.43 43.03
C ILE A 477 11.72 11.71 42.42
N PRO A 478 12.40 12.88 42.49
CA PRO A 478 11.95 14.13 41.90
C PRO A 478 12.13 14.14 40.37
N ILE A 479 11.32 13.33 39.68
CA ILE A 479 11.32 13.20 38.23
C ILE A 479 10.47 14.32 37.59
N CYS A 480 10.89 14.86 36.46
CA CYS A 480 10.10 15.77 35.64
C CYS A 480 10.27 15.50 34.14
N SER A 481 9.27 15.83 33.32
CA SER A 481 9.42 15.89 31.85
C SER A 481 9.53 17.33 31.36
N VAL A 482 10.19 17.53 30.22
CA VAL A 482 10.32 18.85 29.57
C VAL A 482 10.01 18.69 28.08
N ASP A 483 8.88 19.23 27.67
CA ASP A 483 8.27 18.96 26.36
C ASP A 483 7.91 20.25 25.60
N PRO A 484 7.67 20.18 24.28
CA PRO A 484 7.04 21.27 23.54
C PRO A 484 5.64 21.62 24.08
N PRO A 485 5.18 22.86 23.92
CA PRO A 485 3.81 23.23 24.28
C PRO A 485 2.79 22.41 23.47
N GLY A 486 1.81 21.83 24.17
CA GLY A 486 0.77 20.99 23.56
C GLY A 486 1.15 19.51 23.36
N CYS A 487 2.33 19.08 23.83
CA CYS A 487 2.71 17.66 23.84
C CYS A 487 1.72 16.84 24.70
N THR A 488 1.28 15.68 24.18
CA THR A 488 0.41 14.75 24.92
C THR A 488 1.02 13.36 25.09
N ASP A 489 1.96 13.03 24.22
CA ASP A 489 2.77 11.83 24.09
C ASP A 489 4.14 12.05 24.75
N ILE A 490 4.16 12.16 26.07
CA ILE A 490 5.38 12.38 26.85
C ILE A 490 6.13 11.06 26.97
N ASP A 491 7.18 10.90 26.15
CA ASP A 491 7.96 9.67 26.08
C ASP A 491 9.10 9.60 27.11
N ASP A 492 9.67 10.75 27.48
CA ASP A 492 10.83 10.84 28.36
C ASP A 492 10.58 11.70 29.61
N ALA A 493 11.23 11.31 30.70
CA ALA A 493 11.32 12.09 31.92
C ALA A 493 12.72 11.94 32.53
N LEU A 494 13.16 12.97 33.25
CA LEU A 494 14.53 13.07 33.75
C LEU A 494 14.54 13.32 35.26
N HIS A 495 15.61 12.90 35.92
CA HIS A 495 15.93 13.36 37.27
C HIS A 495 17.43 13.58 37.47
N TYR A 496 17.73 14.35 38.52
CA TYR A 496 19.08 14.57 39.03
C TYR A 496 19.02 14.58 40.56
N VAL A 497 19.89 13.82 41.20
CA VAL A 497 20.02 13.74 42.66
C VAL A 497 21.50 13.70 43.05
N GLU A 498 21.92 14.55 43.98
CA GLU A 498 23.28 14.47 44.54
C GLU A 498 23.37 13.33 45.57
N LYS A 499 24.36 12.46 45.43
CA LYS A 499 24.59 11.34 46.34
C LYS A 499 25.48 11.77 47.52
N PRO A 500 25.38 11.10 48.69
CA PRO A 500 26.18 11.44 49.87
C PRO A 500 27.71 11.34 49.66
N ASN A 501 28.16 10.57 48.68
CA ASN A 501 29.57 10.42 48.32
C ASN A 501 30.10 11.58 47.45
N GLY A 502 29.27 12.55 47.09
CA GLY A 502 29.63 13.70 46.25
C GLY A 502 29.47 13.46 44.74
N ASN A 503 29.12 12.25 44.33
CA ASN A 503 28.72 11.94 42.95
C ASN A 503 27.26 12.35 42.70
N ILE A 504 26.86 12.29 41.44
CA ILE A 504 25.52 12.67 40.97
C ILE A 504 24.84 11.42 40.42
N GLU A 505 23.59 11.20 40.79
CA GLU A 505 22.70 10.24 40.13
C GLU A 505 21.85 10.98 39.09
N VAL A 506 21.91 10.52 37.84
CA VAL A 506 21.12 11.03 36.72
C VAL A 506 20.29 9.89 36.17
N GLY A 507 18.99 10.09 36.01
CA GLY A 507 18.12 9.11 35.36
C GLY A 507 17.40 9.67 34.15
N VAL A 508 17.35 8.86 33.11
CA VAL A 508 16.44 9.03 31.98
C VAL A 508 15.43 7.89 32.02
N HIS A 509 14.15 8.25 32.06
CA HIS A 509 13.02 7.35 32.17
C HIS A 509 12.23 7.42 30.87
N ILE A 510 12.16 6.30 30.15
CA ILE A 510 11.45 6.20 28.87
C ILE A 510 10.15 5.42 29.10
N ALA A 511 9.04 5.84 28.48
CA ALA A 511 7.76 5.14 28.54
C ALA A 511 7.91 3.63 28.22
N ASP A 512 7.42 2.75 29.10
CA ASP A 512 7.54 1.28 28.92
C ASP A 512 6.46 0.72 27.99
N VAL A 513 6.48 1.13 26.72
CA VAL A 513 5.56 0.65 25.68
C VAL A 513 5.60 -0.87 25.49
N THR A 514 6.73 -1.51 25.78
CA THR A 514 6.94 -2.96 25.63
C THR A 514 6.08 -3.80 26.58
N HIS A 515 5.52 -3.20 27.63
CA HIS A 515 4.56 -3.87 28.49
C HIS A 515 3.21 -4.09 27.78
N PHE A 516 2.78 -3.12 26.98
CA PHE A 516 1.48 -3.09 26.31
C PHE A 516 1.53 -3.69 24.90
N ILE A 517 2.61 -3.43 24.16
CA ILE A 517 2.77 -3.92 22.80
C ILE A 517 3.60 -5.20 22.82
N ARG A 518 2.94 -6.34 22.60
CA ARG A 518 3.60 -7.66 22.59
C ARG A 518 3.87 -8.13 21.16
N PRO A 519 5.02 -8.80 20.92
CA PRO A 519 5.38 -9.26 19.58
C PRO A 519 4.30 -10.14 18.94
N ASN A 520 4.14 -10.01 17.62
CA ASN A 520 3.22 -10.77 16.78
C ASN A 520 1.72 -10.55 17.06
N THR A 521 1.36 -9.53 17.84
CA THR A 521 -0.03 -9.10 17.99
C THR A 521 -0.48 -8.25 16.80
N ALA A 522 -1.79 -8.03 16.64
CA ALA A 522 -2.30 -7.14 15.59
C ALA A 522 -1.81 -5.70 15.79
N LEU A 523 -1.73 -5.25 17.05
CA LEU A 523 -1.19 -3.94 17.42
C LEU A 523 0.30 -3.79 17.05
N ASP A 524 1.12 -4.82 17.29
CA ASP A 524 2.54 -4.84 16.91
C ASP A 524 2.72 -4.78 15.39
N GLN A 525 1.95 -5.56 14.63
CA GLN A 525 1.99 -5.54 13.16
C GLN A 525 1.57 -4.19 12.58
N GLU A 526 0.52 -3.57 13.13
CA GLU A 526 0.06 -2.25 12.69
C GLU A 526 1.05 -1.15 13.06
N ALA A 527 1.60 -1.17 14.27
CA ALA A 527 2.64 -0.22 14.69
C ALA A 527 3.90 -0.36 13.80
N ALA A 528 4.31 -1.58 13.47
CA ALA A 528 5.42 -1.83 12.57
C ALA A 528 5.14 -1.38 11.12
N ASN A 529 3.89 -1.52 10.66
CA ASN A 529 3.46 -1.04 9.34
C ASN A 529 3.49 0.50 9.26
N ARG A 530 3.03 1.19 10.31
CA ARG A 530 3.10 2.66 10.40
C ARG A 530 4.53 3.15 10.58
N GLY A 531 5.36 2.42 11.32
CA GLY A 531 6.79 2.67 11.53
C GLY A 531 7.10 3.86 12.45
N ASN A 532 6.41 4.99 12.29
CA ASN A 532 6.53 6.18 13.12
C ASN A 532 5.20 6.96 13.22
N THR A 533 5.12 7.87 14.20
CA THR A 533 4.06 8.88 14.25
C THR A 533 4.42 10.02 13.30
N VAL A 534 3.49 10.42 12.43
CA VAL A 534 3.69 11.51 11.46
C VAL A 534 3.03 12.78 11.98
N TYR A 535 3.83 13.84 12.13
CA TYR A 535 3.37 15.15 12.58
C TYR A 535 3.20 16.09 11.37
N LEU A 536 1.97 16.55 11.16
CA LEU A 536 1.61 17.63 10.26
C LEU A 536 1.45 18.93 11.07
N CYS A 537 1.28 20.06 10.39
CA CYS A 537 1.10 21.36 11.05
C CYS A 537 -0.10 21.39 12.00
N ASP A 538 -1.18 20.68 11.68
CA ASP A 538 -2.45 20.72 12.39
C ASP A 538 -2.96 19.33 12.83
N LYS A 539 -2.24 18.26 12.49
CA LYS A 539 -2.68 16.88 12.74
C LYS A 539 -1.50 15.99 13.10
N ARG A 540 -1.75 15.01 13.96
CA ARG A 540 -0.80 13.94 14.28
C ARG A 540 -1.42 12.61 13.84
N ILE A 541 -0.68 11.83 13.07
CA ILE A 541 -1.09 10.48 12.67
C ILE A 541 -0.35 9.50 13.56
N ASP A 542 -1.06 8.98 14.57
CA ASP A 542 -0.46 8.15 15.60
C ASP A 542 0.01 6.79 15.07
N MET A 543 1.19 6.37 15.53
CA MET A 543 1.70 5.00 15.32
C MET A 543 0.88 3.96 16.11
N VAL A 544 0.36 4.34 17.28
CA VAL A 544 -0.38 3.47 18.19
C VAL A 544 -1.65 4.15 18.68
N PRO A 545 -2.70 3.42 19.12
CA PRO A 545 -3.95 4.02 19.53
C PRO A 545 -3.79 5.07 20.65
N GLU A 546 -4.63 6.12 20.60
CA GLU A 546 -4.60 7.28 21.51
C GLU A 546 -4.56 6.90 23.00
N LEU A 547 -5.26 5.81 23.38
CA LEU A 547 -5.25 5.29 24.74
C LEU A 547 -3.85 4.92 25.24
N LEU A 548 -2.99 4.41 24.35
CA LEU A 548 -1.60 4.10 24.69
C LEU A 548 -0.72 5.36 24.56
N SER A 549 -0.78 6.06 23.42
CA SER A 549 0.13 7.18 23.13
C SER A 549 -0.07 8.37 24.06
N SER A 550 -1.30 8.85 24.22
CA SER A 550 -1.60 10.09 24.95
C SER A 550 -2.04 9.87 26.40
N ASN A 551 -2.16 8.62 26.86
CA ASN A 551 -2.62 8.33 28.22
C ASN A 551 -1.74 7.32 28.98
N ILE A 552 -1.85 6.03 28.68
CA ILE A 552 -1.29 4.98 29.53
C ILE A 552 0.25 4.91 29.46
N CYS A 553 0.83 5.11 28.28
CA CYS A 553 2.30 5.12 28.13
C CYS A 553 2.90 6.49 28.42
N SER A 554 2.17 7.57 28.13
CA SER A 554 2.59 8.95 28.38
C SER A 554 2.94 9.18 29.85
N LEU A 555 4.15 9.71 30.12
CA LEU A 555 4.69 9.96 31.46
C LEU A 555 4.11 11.23 32.11
N ARG A 556 2.78 11.29 32.18
CA ARG A 556 2.02 12.44 32.66
C ARG A 556 2.38 12.84 34.09
N GLY A 557 2.35 14.15 34.35
CA GLY A 557 2.60 14.70 35.67
C GLY A 557 1.57 14.23 36.71
N LYS A 558 2.05 13.85 37.89
CA LYS A 558 1.32 13.41 39.09
C LYS A 558 0.53 12.12 38.92
N GLU A 559 0.86 11.32 37.91
CA GLU A 559 0.25 10.02 37.69
C GLU A 559 1.33 8.92 37.71
N GLU A 560 0.99 7.75 38.25
CA GLU A 560 1.90 6.62 38.27
C GLU A 560 1.96 5.97 36.88
N ARG A 561 3.17 5.72 36.39
CA ARG A 561 3.42 5.20 35.04
C ARG A 561 4.56 4.20 35.02
N PHE A 562 4.49 3.25 34.09
CA PHE A 562 5.59 2.33 33.83
C PHE A 562 6.65 3.01 32.96
N ALA A 563 7.90 2.88 33.39
CA ALA A 563 9.04 3.35 32.64
C ALA A 563 10.11 2.25 32.52
N PHE A 564 10.93 2.36 31.48
CA PHE A 564 12.23 1.76 31.43
C PHE A 564 13.25 2.84 31.79
N SER A 565 13.97 2.63 32.88
CA SER A 565 14.90 3.63 33.42
C SER A 565 16.33 3.24 33.11
N CYS A 566 17.08 4.20 32.57
CA CYS A 566 18.53 4.17 32.52
C CYS A 566 19.05 5.17 33.56
N ILE A 567 19.79 4.67 34.54
CA ILE A 567 20.28 5.45 35.67
C ILE A 567 21.81 5.37 35.67
N TRP A 568 22.44 6.53 35.74
CA TRP A 568 23.88 6.70 35.80
C TRP A 568 24.28 7.30 37.14
N GLU A 569 25.39 6.81 37.70
CA GLU A 569 26.17 7.57 38.67
C GLU A 569 27.31 8.25 37.92
N MET A 570 27.43 9.57 38.08
CA MET A 570 28.37 10.43 37.36
C MET A 570 29.18 11.30 38.31
N THR A 571 30.40 11.66 37.92
CA THR A 571 31.18 12.70 38.60
C THR A 571 30.64 14.09 38.26
N LYS A 572 31.12 15.13 38.95
CA LYS A 572 30.78 16.53 38.64
C LYS A 572 31.31 17.00 37.28
N ASP A 573 32.32 16.32 36.76
CA ASP A 573 32.90 16.55 35.44
C ASP A 573 32.18 15.75 34.35
N ALA A 574 31.03 15.15 34.67
CA ALA A 574 30.18 14.36 33.78
C ALA A 574 30.79 13.02 33.31
N ASP A 575 31.79 12.49 34.02
CA ASP A 575 32.30 11.14 33.76
C ASP A 575 31.38 10.08 34.37
N ILE A 576 31.07 9.03 33.59
CA ILE A 576 30.23 7.92 34.05
C ILE A 576 31.03 7.00 34.98
N VAL A 577 30.54 6.83 36.20
CA VAL A 577 31.09 5.92 37.21
C VAL A 577 30.43 4.54 37.13
N SER A 578 29.08 4.51 37.02
CA SER A 578 28.33 3.26 36.87
C SER A 578 27.02 3.46 36.13
N THR A 579 26.47 2.38 35.58
CA THR A 579 25.21 2.38 34.81
C THR A 579 24.28 1.28 35.29
N ARG A 580 22.97 1.55 35.22
CA ARG A 580 21.93 0.64 35.68
C ARG A 580 20.69 0.77 34.79
N PHE A 581 20.20 -0.38 34.31
CA PHE A 581 19.01 -0.46 33.47
C PHE A 581 17.94 -1.29 34.19
N CYS A 582 16.75 -0.72 34.40
CA CYS A 582 15.68 -1.41 35.10
C CYS A 582 14.30 -1.00 34.58
N LYS A 583 13.36 -1.95 34.60
CA LYS A 583 11.93 -1.63 34.51
C LYS A 583 11.47 -1.05 35.84
N SER A 584 10.77 0.07 35.81
CA SER A 584 10.38 0.80 37.01
C SER A 584 8.94 1.30 36.96
N VAL A 585 8.48 1.74 38.12
CA VAL A 585 7.29 2.57 38.30
C VAL A 585 7.74 3.95 38.72
N ILE A 586 7.30 4.98 38.00
CA ILE A 586 7.62 6.38 38.30
C ILE A 586 6.35 7.18 38.53
N CYS A 587 6.48 8.35 39.15
CA CYS A 587 5.43 9.35 39.25
C CYS A 587 6.06 10.73 38.99
N SER A 588 5.95 11.20 37.74
CA SER A 588 6.54 12.49 37.34
C SER A 588 5.94 13.61 38.19
N LYS A 589 6.77 14.40 38.87
CA LYS A 589 6.30 15.47 39.77
C LYS A 589 5.81 16.69 38.99
N ALA A 590 6.33 16.88 37.79
CA ALA A 590 5.96 17.98 36.89
C ALA A 590 6.13 17.57 35.43
N ALA A 591 5.16 17.95 34.60
CA ALA A 591 5.29 17.98 33.15
C ALA A 591 5.42 19.45 32.75
N LEU A 592 6.57 19.84 32.23
CA LEU A 592 6.94 21.24 32.00
C LEU A 592 7.08 21.51 30.52
N THR A 593 6.74 22.71 30.09
CA THR A 593 7.18 23.22 28.79
C THR A 593 8.64 23.70 28.85
N TYR A 594 9.32 23.79 27.70
CA TYR A 594 10.67 24.38 27.64
C TYR A 594 10.77 25.77 28.28
N ALA A 595 9.76 26.62 28.07
CA ALA A 595 9.73 27.95 28.64
C ALA A 595 9.60 27.91 30.18
N GLU A 596 8.72 27.06 30.71
CA GLU A 596 8.56 26.90 32.16
C GLU A 596 9.80 26.32 32.81
N ALA A 597 10.42 25.31 32.20
CA ALA A 597 11.68 24.73 32.68
C ALA A 597 12.80 25.78 32.70
N GLN A 598 12.91 26.60 31.65
CA GLN A 598 13.90 27.69 31.59
C GLN A 598 13.63 28.76 32.67
N MET A 599 12.38 29.16 32.86
CA MET A 599 12.00 30.09 33.93
C MET A 599 12.33 29.54 35.33
N MET A 600 12.13 28.23 35.56
CA MET A 600 12.51 27.57 36.81
C MET A 600 14.03 27.56 37.02
N ILE A 601 14.80 27.26 35.96
CA ILE A 601 16.26 27.27 35.99
C ILE A 601 16.78 28.66 36.37
N ASP A 602 16.21 29.72 35.80
CA ASP A 602 16.67 31.11 35.96
C ASP A 602 16.26 31.75 37.29
N ASP A 603 15.16 31.31 37.92
CA ASP A 603 14.68 31.85 39.19
C ASP A 603 15.52 31.37 40.40
N LYS A 604 16.58 32.12 40.73
CA LYS A 604 17.51 31.84 41.84
C LYS A 604 16.85 31.64 43.21
N ASN A 605 15.62 32.11 43.42
CA ASN A 605 14.94 31.98 44.71
C ASN A 605 14.18 30.66 44.85
N ARG A 606 13.97 29.95 43.73
CA ARG A 606 13.27 28.67 43.69
C ARG A 606 14.25 27.52 43.90
N ASN A 607 14.04 26.73 44.96
CA ASN A 607 14.92 25.64 45.40
C ASN A 607 14.15 24.33 45.68
N ASP A 608 13.00 24.12 45.04
CA ASP A 608 12.35 22.82 45.09
C ASP A 608 13.19 21.74 44.37
N PRO A 609 13.04 20.44 44.73
CA PRO A 609 13.87 19.36 44.20
C PRO A 609 13.91 19.27 42.67
N VAL A 610 12.80 19.57 41.99
CA VAL A 610 12.73 19.56 40.52
C VAL A 610 13.56 20.70 39.94
N THR A 611 13.45 21.90 40.50
CA THR A 611 14.25 23.06 40.06
C THR A 611 15.75 22.85 40.26
N VAL A 612 16.15 22.30 41.42
CA VAL A 612 17.56 21.95 41.68
C VAL A 612 18.04 20.90 40.68
N GLY A 613 17.21 19.88 40.42
CA GLY A 613 17.48 18.86 39.42
C GLY A 613 17.68 19.43 38.01
N LEU A 614 16.78 20.31 37.55
CA LEU A 614 16.88 20.95 36.23
C LEU A 614 18.17 21.77 36.07
N ARG A 615 18.60 22.50 37.12
CA ARG A 615 19.88 23.23 37.09
C ARG A 615 21.08 22.28 37.00
N GLY A 616 21.06 21.20 37.78
CA GLY A 616 22.08 20.16 37.75
C GLY A 616 22.18 19.49 36.38
N LEU A 617 21.04 19.08 35.81
CA LEU A 617 20.94 18.53 34.46
C LEU A 617 21.49 19.51 33.40
N ASN A 618 21.11 20.78 33.46
CA ASN A 618 21.60 21.80 32.52
C ASN A 618 23.11 22.06 32.66
N ALA A 619 23.65 22.00 33.88
CA ALA A 619 25.09 22.13 34.11
C ALA A 619 25.86 20.95 33.48
N LEU A 620 25.41 19.72 33.72
CA LEU A 620 25.99 18.52 33.10
C LEU A 620 25.87 18.54 31.57
N ALA A 621 24.71 18.94 31.04
CA ALA A 621 24.49 19.03 29.60
C ALA A 621 25.46 19.98 28.89
N LYS A 622 25.90 21.06 29.57
CA LYS A 622 26.90 22.00 29.04
C LYS A 622 28.33 21.44 29.07
N ILE A 623 28.62 20.48 29.93
CA ILE A 623 29.92 19.80 29.99
C ILE A 623 30.01 18.72 28.91
N LEU A 624 28.90 18.00 28.69
CA LEU A 624 28.83 16.89 27.73
C LEU A 624 28.78 17.35 26.26
N LYS A 625 28.36 18.58 25.99
CA LYS A 625 28.26 19.18 24.66
C LYS A 625 29.54 19.91 24.29
#